data_AF-A0A9E1I676-F1
#
_entry.id   AF-A0A9E1I676-F1
#
_cell.length_a   1.000
_cell.length_b   1.000
_cell.length_c   1.000
_cell.angle_alpha   90.00
_cell.angle_beta   90.00
_cell.angle_gamma   90.00
#
_symmetry.space_group_name_H-M   'P 1'
#
loop_
_entity.id
_entity.type
_entity.pdbx_description
1 polymer ?
#
loop_
_entity_poly.entity_id
_entity_poly.type
_entity_poly.pdbx_seq_one_letter_code
_entity_poly.pdbx_strand_id
1 'polypeptide(L)'
;MQLKLKPGFIRLNTLALAAALALACTLALLFCGCQSKAEREKLAEEGLLYYKNLDFNNAKRCFLTCGDSYKYTEYLESIAEYEKLYARAVELVSAGKPNEARAIFVGITGYLNSADFVEYIDSLKVHYDSGVKLYESGRYLEAYSSFADACGYESSAAYLRNIEDLLKVYNEAVELMNIGNYEDAVLLFQSLNTEFENSDDLIETCRSRLAVSPVLLNSFIKAYNSEYSSEGIRIEAGSTGEPGSQFALRDTRGILFTGLTDEFGRITYITCRFEPEVLESLEPGSVSTVAAHFIHALNTHTCSLDSVTADISSYLNAGENGRLYGCMNVSSLSENSGAFVISAGYEK
;
A
#
# COMPACT_ATOMS: atom_id res chain seq x y z
N MET A 1 -11.11 62.74 -22.37
CA MET A 1 -11.55 62.89 -23.77
C MET A 1 -12.84 62.09 -23.93
N GLN A 2 -13.99 62.76 -23.84
CA GLN A 2 -15.33 62.18 -23.98
C GLN A 2 -15.73 62.24 -25.45
N LEU A 3 -15.88 61.10 -26.13
CA LEU A 3 -16.42 61.03 -27.49
C LEU A 3 -17.95 60.84 -27.41
N LYS A 4 -18.70 61.92 -27.62
CA LYS A 4 -20.15 61.86 -27.85
C LYS A 4 -20.42 61.26 -29.24
N LEU A 5 -20.97 60.04 -29.29
CA LEU A 5 -21.53 59.47 -30.53
C LEU A 5 -22.88 60.14 -30.86
N LYS A 6 -23.03 60.56 -32.13
CA LYS A 6 -24.27 61.17 -32.65
C LYS A 6 -25.40 60.11 -32.79
N PRO A 7 -26.67 60.43 -32.47
CA PRO A 7 -27.78 59.46 -32.42
C PRO A 7 -28.28 58.94 -33.79
N GLY A 8 -27.80 59.48 -34.91
CA GLY A 8 -28.28 59.14 -36.26
C GLY A 8 -27.60 57.92 -36.91
N PHE A 9 -26.41 57.53 -36.45
CA PHE A 9 -25.60 56.48 -37.09
C PHE A 9 -26.04 55.05 -36.71
N ILE A 10 -26.73 54.88 -35.58
CA ILE A 10 -27.11 53.55 -35.05
C ILE A 10 -28.37 53.02 -35.74
N ARG A 11 -29.28 53.89 -36.20
CA ARG A 11 -30.55 53.46 -36.84
C ARG A 11 -30.38 52.99 -38.30
N LEU A 12 -29.41 53.52 -39.04
CA LEU A 12 -29.19 53.11 -40.43
C LEU A 12 -28.52 51.73 -40.53
N ASN A 13 -27.59 51.44 -39.60
CA ASN A 13 -26.88 50.16 -39.56
C ASN A 13 -27.78 49.00 -39.09
N THR A 14 -28.72 49.27 -38.18
CA THR A 14 -29.67 48.25 -37.70
C THR A 14 -30.73 47.90 -38.74
N LEU A 15 -31.23 48.88 -39.52
CA LEU A 15 -32.11 48.60 -40.65
C LEU A 15 -31.40 47.87 -41.80
N ALA A 16 -30.16 48.25 -42.12
CA ALA A 16 -29.38 47.58 -43.17
C ALA A 16 -29.01 46.13 -42.78
N LEU A 17 -28.68 45.89 -41.50
CA LEU A 17 -28.40 44.56 -40.98
C LEU A 17 -29.67 43.70 -40.93
N ALA A 18 -30.80 44.25 -40.51
CA ALA A 18 -32.09 43.55 -40.52
C ALA A 18 -32.56 43.23 -41.94
N ALA A 19 -32.37 44.15 -42.90
CA ALA A 19 -32.67 43.92 -44.30
C ALA A 19 -31.74 42.87 -44.93
N ALA A 20 -30.45 42.87 -44.59
CA ALA A 20 -29.49 41.84 -45.04
C ALA A 20 -29.80 40.46 -44.45
N LEU A 21 -30.19 40.37 -43.17
CA LEU A 21 -30.64 39.13 -42.54
C LEU A 21 -31.96 38.63 -43.13
N ALA A 22 -32.90 39.53 -43.41
CA ALA A 22 -34.14 39.17 -44.08
C ALA A 22 -33.89 38.70 -45.52
N LEU A 23 -33.00 39.37 -46.26
CA LEU A 23 -32.63 38.97 -47.63
C LEU A 23 -31.89 37.63 -47.64
N ALA A 24 -30.99 37.40 -46.68
CA ALA A 24 -30.30 36.13 -46.49
C ALA A 24 -31.26 35.01 -46.07
N CYS A 25 -32.25 35.28 -45.20
CA CYS A 25 -33.30 34.32 -44.87
C CYS A 25 -34.21 34.04 -46.06
N THR A 26 -34.58 35.03 -46.86
CA THR A 26 -35.38 34.82 -48.08
C THR A 26 -34.59 34.10 -49.16
N LEU A 27 -33.28 34.35 -49.31
CA LEU A 27 -32.40 33.62 -50.23
C LEU A 27 -32.17 32.19 -49.75
N ALA A 28 -32.00 31.96 -48.44
CA ALA A 28 -31.92 30.62 -47.87
C ALA A 28 -33.23 29.84 -48.06
N LEU A 29 -34.39 30.48 -47.91
CA LEU A 29 -35.70 29.88 -48.18
C LEU A 29 -35.95 29.64 -49.69
N LEU A 30 -35.45 30.52 -50.58
CA LEU A 30 -35.50 30.36 -52.04
C LEU A 30 -34.57 29.25 -52.55
N PHE A 31 -33.41 29.06 -51.94
CA PHE A 31 -32.50 27.94 -52.25
C PHE A 31 -33.00 26.60 -51.66
N CYS A 32 -33.67 26.62 -50.49
CA CYS A 32 -34.28 25.44 -49.88
C CYS A 32 -35.46 24.89 -50.72
N GLY A 33 -36.12 25.74 -51.52
CA GLY A 33 -37.23 25.36 -52.40
C GLY A 33 -36.87 24.90 -53.81
N CYS A 34 -35.59 24.95 -54.21
CA CYS A 34 -35.17 24.79 -55.61
C CYS A 34 -34.15 23.67 -55.85
N GLN A 35 -34.06 22.64 -54.98
CA GLN A 35 -33.37 21.41 -55.38
C GLN A 35 -34.23 20.64 -56.38
N SER A 36 -33.66 20.35 -57.54
CA SER A 36 -34.30 19.47 -58.51
C SER A 36 -34.59 18.12 -57.85
N LYS A 37 -35.66 17.44 -58.28
CA LYS A 37 -36.00 16.09 -57.79
C LYS A 37 -34.80 15.13 -57.90
N ALA A 38 -34.01 15.26 -58.97
CA ALA A 38 -32.81 14.46 -59.21
C ALA A 38 -31.68 14.73 -58.20
N GLU A 39 -31.48 15.97 -57.76
CA GLU A 39 -30.47 16.30 -56.74
C GLU A 39 -30.85 15.75 -55.36
N ARG A 40 -32.16 15.76 -55.03
CA ARG A 40 -32.66 15.16 -53.78
C ARG A 40 -32.51 13.65 -53.76
N GLU A 41 -32.80 12.99 -54.90
CA GLU A 41 -32.61 11.54 -55.07
C GLU A 41 -31.13 11.16 -54.93
N LYS A 42 -30.23 11.90 -55.58
CA LYS A 42 -28.78 11.68 -55.45
C LYS A 42 -28.28 11.85 -54.02
N LEU A 43 -28.72 12.90 -53.32
CA LEU A 43 -28.32 13.15 -51.93
C LEU A 43 -28.80 12.05 -50.98
N ALA A 44 -29.98 11.47 -51.24
CA ALA A 44 -30.49 10.33 -50.50
C ALA A 44 -29.67 9.05 -50.74
N GLU A 45 -29.29 8.77 -51.98
CA GLU A 45 -28.40 7.64 -52.32
C GLU A 45 -27.04 7.77 -51.63
N GLU A 46 -26.47 8.98 -51.61
CA GLU A 46 -25.26 9.29 -50.85
C GLU A 46 -25.46 9.04 -49.34
N GLY A 47 -26.60 9.46 -48.77
CA GLY A 47 -26.94 9.21 -47.37
C GLY A 47 -27.01 7.73 -47.01
N LEU A 48 -27.65 6.92 -47.87
CA LEU A 48 -27.71 5.46 -47.70
C LEU A 48 -26.32 4.82 -47.82
N LEU A 49 -25.47 5.33 -48.72
CA LEU A 49 -24.09 4.87 -48.87
C LEU A 49 -23.26 5.20 -47.62
N TYR A 50 -23.38 6.42 -47.08
CA TYR A 50 -22.73 6.80 -45.82
C TYR A 50 -23.22 5.93 -44.66
N TYR A 51 -24.53 5.67 -44.55
CA TYR A 51 -25.09 4.82 -43.51
C TYR A 51 -24.53 3.39 -43.60
N LYS A 52 -24.46 2.82 -44.81
CA LYS A 52 -23.87 1.49 -45.05
C LYS A 52 -22.38 1.45 -44.70
N ASN A 53 -21.68 2.56 -44.88
CA ASN A 53 -20.27 2.72 -44.54
C ASN A 53 -20.05 3.18 -43.08
N LEU A 54 -21.10 3.20 -42.24
CA LEU A 54 -21.07 3.59 -40.83
C LEU A 54 -20.68 5.07 -40.59
N ASP A 55 -20.70 5.90 -41.63
CA ASP A 55 -20.51 7.34 -41.52
C ASP A 55 -21.84 8.02 -41.18
N PHE A 56 -22.30 7.78 -39.95
CA PHE A 56 -23.63 8.19 -39.49
C PHE A 56 -23.82 9.70 -39.44
N ASN A 57 -22.75 10.49 -39.26
CA ASN A 57 -22.83 11.96 -39.27
C ASN A 57 -23.15 12.49 -40.67
N ASN A 58 -22.43 11.99 -41.69
CA ASN A 58 -22.71 12.38 -43.07
C ASN A 58 -24.05 11.79 -43.56
N ALA A 59 -24.39 10.57 -43.15
CA ALA A 59 -25.70 9.98 -43.42
C ALA A 59 -26.84 10.84 -42.87
N LYS A 60 -26.78 11.20 -41.58
CA LYS A 60 -27.77 12.08 -40.90
C LYS A 60 -27.90 13.41 -41.62
N ARG A 61 -26.76 14.03 -42.00
CA ARG A 61 -26.76 15.28 -42.75
C ARG A 61 -27.48 15.16 -44.10
N CYS A 62 -27.20 14.10 -44.87
CA CYS A 62 -27.88 13.86 -46.16
C CYS A 62 -29.39 13.65 -45.99
N PHE A 63 -29.80 12.82 -45.02
CA PHE A 63 -31.22 12.54 -44.76
C PHE A 63 -32.00 13.78 -44.31
N LEU A 64 -31.42 14.65 -43.48
CA LEU A 64 -32.05 15.90 -43.06
C LEU A 64 -32.11 16.95 -44.18
N THR A 65 -31.12 16.94 -45.08
CA THR A 65 -30.99 17.95 -46.15
C THR A 65 -31.85 17.64 -47.38
N CYS A 66 -32.15 16.37 -47.66
CA CYS A 66 -32.88 15.96 -48.87
C CYS A 66 -34.37 16.38 -48.92
N GLY A 67 -34.91 16.94 -47.83
CA GLY A 67 -36.30 17.46 -47.76
C GLY A 67 -37.42 16.41 -47.73
N ASP A 68 -37.09 15.12 -47.90
CA ASP A 68 -37.98 13.96 -47.82
C ASP A 68 -37.72 13.16 -46.51
N SER A 69 -37.51 13.83 -45.39
CA SER A 69 -37.08 13.17 -44.12
C SER A 69 -38.02 12.06 -43.63
N TYR A 70 -39.31 12.12 -43.99
CA TYR A 70 -40.30 11.08 -43.69
C TYR A 70 -39.99 9.72 -44.33
N LYS A 71 -39.21 9.67 -45.41
CA LYS A 71 -38.75 8.41 -46.03
C LYS A 71 -37.58 7.78 -45.31
N TYR A 72 -36.87 8.54 -44.47
CA TYR A 72 -35.66 8.12 -43.78
C TYR A 72 -35.81 8.16 -42.25
N THR A 73 -37.05 8.21 -41.77
CA THR A 73 -37.36 8.30 -40.33
C THR A 73 -36.72 7.16 -39.54
N GLU A 74 -36.79 5.92 -40.02
CA GLU A 74 -36.17 4.77 -39.35
C GLU A 74 -34.64 4.92 -39.22
N TYR A 75 -33.95 5.42 -40.25
CA TYR A 75 -32.51 5.67 -40.21
C TYR A 75 -32.16 6.80 -39.23
N LEU A 76 -32.93 7.89 -39.25
CA LEU A 76 -32.74 9.02 -38.35
C LEU A 76 -33.00 8.65 -36.88
N GLU A 77 -34.01 7.83 -36.62
CA GLU A 77 -34.32 7.28 -35.28
C GLU A 77 -33.22 6.35 -34.79
N SER A 78 -32.71 5.47 -35.66
CA SER A 78 -31.55 4.61 -35.36
C SER A 78 -30.31 5.44 -35.00
N ILE A 79 -29.97 6.47 -35.77
CA ILE A 79 -28.82 7.35 -35.48
C ILE A 79 -29.03 8.11 -34.17
N ALA A 80 -30.25 8.61 -33.92
CA ALA A 80 -30.57 9.29 -32.67
C ALA A 80 -30.46 8.37 -31.45
N GLU A 81 -30.75 7.07 -31.60
CA GLU A 81 -30.54 6.09 -30.53
C GLU A 81 -29.05 5.81 -30.29
N TYR A 82 -28.25 5.70 -31.34
CA TYR A 82 -26.79 5.59 -31.20
C TYR A 82 -26.18 6.81 -30.51
N GLU A 83 -26.65 8.02 -30.82
CA GLU A 83 -26.26 9.26 -30.13
C GLU A 83 -26.49 9.18 -28.61
N LYS A 84 -27.66 8.70 -28.19
CA LYS A 84 -27.99 8.53 -26.75
C LYS A 84 -27.15 7.46 -26.09
N LEU A 85 -26.99 6.30 -26.74
CA LEU A 85 -26.21 5.18 -26.22
C LEU A 85 -24.74 5.58 -26.06
N TYR A 86 -24.18 6.27 -27.05
CA TYR A 86 -22.81 6.78 -27.01
C TYR A 86 -22.62 7.77 -25.84
N ALA A 87 -23.52 8.75 -25.68
CA ALA A 87 -23.46 9.70 -24.57
C ALA A 87 -23.48 8.98 -23.20
N ARG A 88 -24.39 8.02 -23.04
CA ARG A 88 -24.48 7.19 -21.83
C ARG A 88 -23.21 6.38 -21.57
N ALA A 89 -22.60 5.81 -22.62
CA ALA A 89 -21.37 5.03 -22.48
C ALA A 89 -20.20 5.92 -22.02
N VAL A 90 -20.08 7.13 -22.56
CA VAL A 90 -19.07 8.12 -22.11
C VAL A 90 -19.28 8.53 -20.64
N GLU A 91 -20.53 8.71 -20.20
CA GLU A 91 -20.85 8.96 -18.78
C GLU A 91 -20.42 7.79 -17.88
N LEU A 92 -20.63 6.55 -18.32
CA LEU A 92 -20.21 5.35 -17.57
C LEU A 92 -18.69 5.25 -17.44
N VAL A 93 -17.91 5.57 -18.49
CA VAL A 93 -16.44 5.65 -18.39
C VAL A 93 -16.04 6.69 -17.35
N SER A 94 -16.65 7.87 -17.41
CA SER A 94 -16.37 8.96 -16.47
C SER A 94 -16.75 8.62 -15.02
N ALA A 95 -17.73 7.75 -14.85
CA ALA A 95 -18.18 7.24 -13.55
C ALA A 95 -17.36 6.03 -13.04
N GLY A 96 -16.29 5.61 -13.74
CA GLY A 96 -15.48 4.46 -13.35
C GLY A 96 -16.17 3.12 -13.56
N LYS A 97 -17.12 3.04 -14.50
CA LYS A 97 -17.87 1.82 -14.87
C LYS A 97 -17.53 1.37 -16.30
N PRO A 98 -16.25 1.09 -16.59
CA PRO A 98 -15.79 0.83 -17.95
C PRO A 98 -16.39 -0.43 -18.56
N ASN A 99 -16.69 -1.47 -17.77
CA ASN A 99 -17.29 -2.71 -18.29
C ASN A 99 -18.74 -2.50 -18.76
N GLU A 100 -19.53 -1.71 -18.03
CA GLU A 100 -20.87 -1.30 -18.47
C GLU A 100 -20.80 -0.44 -19.74
N ALA A 101 -19.86 0.51 -19.79
CA ALA A 101 -19.64 1.36 -20.97
C ALA A 101 -19.25 0.53 -22.20
N ARG A 102 -18.31 -0.41 -22.03
CA ARG A 102 -17.85 -1.32 -23.08
C ARG A 102 -18.99 -2.11 -23.71
N ALA A 103 -19.90 -2.65 -22.89
CA ALA A 103 -21.05 -3.39 -23.39
C ALA A 103 -21.92 -2.54 -24.34
N ILE A 104 -22.07 -1.24 -24.06
CA ILE A 104 -22.78 -0.31 -24.93
C ILE A 104 -21.97 -0.02 -26.20
N PHE A 105 -20.69 0.30 -26.09
CA PHE A 105 -19.84 0.62 -27.26
C PHE A 105 -19.76 -0.52 -28.27
N VAL A 106 -19.68 -1.78 -27.80
CA VAL A 106 -19.77 -2.98 -28.67
C VAL A 106 -21.11 -3.02 -29.42
N GLY A 107 -22.21 -2.64 -28.76
CA GLY A 107 -23.55 -2.61 -29.37
C GLY A 107 -23.73 -1.53 -30.45
N ILE A 108 -22.91 -0.48 -30.45
CA ILE A 108 -22.96 0.64 -31.43
C ILE A 108 -21.71 0.69 -32.31
N THR A 109 -21.12 -0.47 -32.59
CA THR A 109 -19.87 -0.60 -33.35
C THR A 109 -19.92 0.22 -34.66
N GLY A 110 -18.92 1.06 -34.88
CA GLY A 110 -18.80 1.93 -36.04
C GLY A 110 -19.46 3.30 -35.89
N TYR A 111 -20.18 3.54 -34.79
CA TYR A 111 -20.63 4.88 -34.43
C TYR A 111 -19.51 5.65 -33.75
N LEU A 112 -19.06 6.76 -34.36
CA LEU A 112 -17.93 7.58 -33.91
C LEU A 112 -16.69 6.71 -33.60
N ASN A 113 -15.99 6.99 -32.52
CA ASN A 113 -14.82 6.24 -32.04
C ASN A 113 -15.19 5.15 -31.02
N SER A 114 -16.40 4.57 -31.11
CA SER A 114 -16.84 3.47 -30.23
C SER A 114 -15.88 2.29 -30.23
N ALA A 115 -15.30 1.94 -31.39
CA ALA A 115 -14.30 0.88 -31.51
C ALA A 115 -13.03 1.21 -30.71
N ASP A 116 -12.52 2.44 -30.83
CA ASP A 116 -11.34 2.90 -30.08
C ASP A 116 -11.58 2.86 -28.56
N PHE A 117 -12.80 3.19 -28.10
CA PHE A 117 -13.17 3.06 -26.70
C PHE A 117 -13.17 1.60 -26.21
N VAL A 118 -13.64 0.66 -27.03
CA VAL A 118 -13.59 -0.77 -26.69
C VAL A 118 -12.14 -1.24 -26.54
N GLU A 119 -11.28 -0.91 -27.51
CA GLU A 119 -9.85 -1.26 -27.45
C GLU A 119 -9.15 -0.65 -26.23
N TYR A 120 -9.44 0.63 -25.93
CA TYR A 120 -8.91 1.30 -24.75
C TYR A 120 -9.32 0.59 -23.45
N ILE A 121 -10.62 0.28 -23.30
CA ILE A 121 -11.13 -0.41 -22.10
C ILE A 121 -10.53 -1.82 -21.98
N ASP A 122 -10.39 -2.55 -23.09
CA ASP A 122 -9.76 -3.87 -23.09
C ASP A 122 -8.29 -3.81 -22.68
N SER A 123 -7.56 -2.79 -23.11
CA SER A 123 -6.19 -2.55 -22.65
C SER A 123 -6.13 -2.31 -21.14
N LEU A 124 -7.00 -1.44 -20.60
CA LEU A 124 -7.05 -1.19 -19.15
C LEU A 124 -7.36 -2.47 -18.37
N LYS A 125 -8.27 -3.31 -18.87
CA LYS A 125 -8.61 -4.60 -18.24
C LYS A 125 -7.40 -5.52 -18.14
N VAL A 126 -6.57 -5.60 -19.17
CA VAL A 126 -5.35 -6.43 -19.15
C VAL A 126 -4.41 -5.98 -18.02
N HIS A 127 -4.19 -4.67 -17.89
CA HIS A 127 -3.38 -4.12 -16.80
C HIS A 127 -3.99 -4.38 -15.43
N TYR A 128 -5.32 -4.23 -15.30
CA TYR A 128 -6.04 -4.49 -14.06
C TYR A 128 -5.90 -5.96 -13.63
N ASP A 129 -6.18 -6.90 -14.53
CA ASP A 129 -6.10 -8.34 -14.26
C ASP A 129 -4.66 -8.76 -13.91
N SER A 130 -3.65 -8.12 -14.52
CA SER A 130 -2.24 -8.29 -14.18
C SER A 130 -1.94 -7.76 -12.77
N GLY A 131 -2.41 -6.55 -12.45
CA GLY A 131 -2.23 -5.93 -11.13
C GLY A 131 -2.83 -6.76 -10.01
N VAL A 132 -4.04 -7.31 -10.19
CA VAL A 132 -4.68 -8.19 -9.21
C VAL A 132 -3.82 -9.43 -8.92
N LYS A 133 -3.33 -10.11 -9.96
CA LYS A 133 -2.47 -11.30 -9.80
C LYS A 133 -1.18 -10.98 -9.05
N LEU A 134 -0.55 -9.85 -9.35
CA LEU A 134 0.69 -9.41 -8.69
C LEU A 134 0.43 -9.03 -7.23
N TYR A 135 -0.70 -8.36 -6.95
CA TYR A 135 -1.11 -7.99 -5.60
C TYR A 135 -1.38 -9.22 -4.72
N GLU A 136 -2.08 -10.22 -5.26
CA GLU A 136 -2.35 -11.49 -4.58
C GLU A 136 -1.09 -12.33 -4.35
N SER A 137 -0.04 -12.13 -5.16
CA SER A 137 1.26 -12.80 -5.00
C SER A 137 2.27 -11.98 -4.18
N GLY A 138 1.85 -10.94 -3.47
CA GLY A 138 2.73 -10.10 -2.64
C GLY A 138 3.68 -9.16 -3.40
N ARG A 139 3.60 -9.08 -4.74
CA ARG A 139 4.50 -8.26 -5.59
C ARG A 139 3.95 -6.84 -5.75
N TYR A 140 3.88 -6.11 -4.64
CA TYR A 140 3.14 -4.86 -4.55
C TYR A 140 3.70 -3.73 -5.43
N LEU A 141 5.02 -3.58 -5.58
CA LEU A 141 5.59 -2.55 -6.48
C LEU A 141 5.25 -2.79 -7.95
N GLU A 142 5.26 -4.05 -8.40
CA GLU A 142 4.87 -4.39 -9.77
C GLU A 142 3.36 -4.27 -9.97
N ALA A 143 2.58 -4.63 -8.94
CA ALA A 143 1.14 -4.40 -8.91
C ALA A 143 0.82 -2.91 -9.01
N TYR A 144 1.57 -2.04 -8.33
CA TYR A 144 1.41 -0.59 -8.39
C TYR A 144 1.53 -0.08 -9.83
N SER A 145 2.60 -0.47 -10.55
CA SER A 145 2.76 -0.08 -11.96
C SER A 145 1.60 -0.56 -12.82
N SER A 146 1.15 -1.80 -12.62
CA SER A 146 0.02 -2.36 -13.38
C SER A 146 -1.30 -1.62 -13.08
N PHE A 147 -1.57 -1.26 -11.83
CA PHE A 147 -2.77 -0.52 -11.49
C PHE A 147 -2.72 0.95 -11.93
N ALA A 148 -1.52 1.55 -12.00
CA ALA A 148 -1.33 2.88 -12.56
C ALA A 148 -1.66 2.90 -14.07
N ASP A 149 -1.26 1.86 -14.80
CA ASP A 149 -1.64 1.68 -16.21
C ASP A 149 -3.14 1.37 -16.38
N ALA A 150 -3.77 0.76 -15.38
CA ALA A 150 -5.22 0.51 -15.30
C ALA A 150 -6.01 1.68 -14.68
N CYS A 151 -5.48 2.90 -14.70
CA CYS A 151 -6.12 4.06 -14.07
C CYS A 151 -7.54 4.29 -14.59
N GLY A 152 -8.49 4.48 -13.68
CA GLY A 152 -9.92 4.66 -14.00
C GLY A 152 -10.67 3.37 -14.28
N TYR A 153 -10.01 2.21 -14.21
CA TYR A 153 -10.63 0.90 -14.38
C TYR A 153 -11.03 0.27 -13.04
N GLU A 154 -12.34 0.12 -12.83
CA GLU A 154 -12.93 -0.57 -11.67
C GLU A 154 -12.31 -0.05 -10.35
N SER A 155 -11.75 -0.95 -9.53
CA SER A 155 -11.19 -0.64 -8.22
C SER A 155 -9.68 -0.31 -8.25
N SER A 156 -9.08 -0.01 -9.41
CA SER A 156 -7.63 0.24 -9.51
C SER A 156 -7.15 1.36 -8.56
N ALA A 157 -7.94 2.43 -8.43
CA ALA A 157 -7.64 3.52 -7.50
C ALA A 157 -7.64 3.10 -6.02
N ALA A 158 -8.47 2.12 -5.64
CA ALA A 158 -8.50 1.60 -4.29
C ALA A 158 -7.25 0.74 -4.00
N TYR A 159 -6.84 -0.10 -4.96
CA TYR A 159 -5.60 -0.86 -4.86
C TYR A 159 -4.37 0.04 -4.76
N LEU A 160 -4.26 1.07 -5.61
CA LEU A 160 -3.16 2.03 -5.57
C LEU A 160 -3.01 2.67 -4.19
N ARG A 161 -4.11 3.19 -3.63
CA ARG A 161 -4.10 3.79 -2.29
C ARG A 161 -3.62 2.81 -1.22
N ASN A 162 -4.08 1.57 -1.29
CA ASN A 162 -3.71 0.53 -0.32
C ASN A 162 -2.20 0.21 -0.41
N ILE A 163 -1.65 0.14 -1.63
CA ILE A 163 -0.20 -0.06 -1.83
C ILE A 163 0.59 1.16 -1.34
N GLU A 164 0.12 2.39 -1.59
CA GLU A 164 0.76 3.62 -1.09
C GLU A 164 0.83 3.65 0.44
N ASP A 165 -0.25 3.25 1.12
CA ASP A 165 -0.29 3.16 2.59
C ASP A 165 0.73 2.14 3.12
N LEU A 166 0.86 0.98 2.49
CA LEU A 166 1.86 -0.03 2.84
C LEU A 166 3.29 0.46 2.57
N LEU A 167 3.54 1.11 1.43
CA LEU A 167 4.84 1.68 1.08
C LEU A 167 5.30 2.73 2.09
N LYS A 168 4.35 3.50 2.67
CA LYS A 168 4.68 4.46 3.71
C LYS A 168 5.26 3.80 4.96
N VAL A 169 4.60 2.74 5.44
CA VAL A 169 5.07 1.96 6.61
C VAL A 169 6.40 1.28 6.32
N TYR A 170 6.57 0.72 5.12
CA TYR A 170 7.83 0.12 4.68
C TYR A 170 8.98 1.12 4.66
N ASN A 171 8.78 2.31 4.08
CA ASN A 171 9.82 3.33 4.03
C ASN A 171 10.20 3.85 5.43
N GLU A 172 9.23 3.99 6.34
CA GLU A 172 9.48 4.33 7.74
C GLU A 172 10.34 3.27 8.43
N ALA A 173 10.05 1.99 8.22
CA ALA A 173 10.86 0.88 8.75
C ALA A 173 12.30 0.90 8.20
N VAL A 174 12.47 1.18 6.90
CA VAL A 174 13.80 1.33 6.28
C VAL A 174 14.56 2.54 6.85
N GLU A 175 13.89 3.67 7.08
CA GLU A 175 14.50 4.84 7.71
C GLU A 175 14.99 4.53 9.14
N LEU A 176 14.16 3.86 9.94
CA LEU A 176 14.54 3.41 11.29
C LEU A 176 15.76 2.48 11.27
N MET A 177 15.78 1.52 10.35
CA MET A 177 16.93 0.63 10.14
C MET A 177 18.20 1.43 9.78
N ASN A 178 18.10 2.41 8.88
CA ASN A 178 19.23 3.21 8.42
C ASN A 178 19.82 4.11 9.51
N ILE A 179 19.01 4.57 10.46
CA ILE A 179 19.48 5.33 11.64
C ILE A 179 19.91 4.42 12.81
N GLY A 180 19.85 3.09 12.62
CA GLY A 180 20.27 2.10 13.61
C GLY A 180 19.23 1.79 14.69
N ASN A 181 18.00 2.25 14.54
CA ASN A 181 16.87 1.89 15.41
C ASN A 181 16.23 0.60 14.91
N TYR A 182 16.95 -0.51 15.10
CA TYR A 182 16.57 -1.81 14.55
C TYR A 182 15.36 -2.41 15.27
N GLU A 183 15.13 -2.10 16.54
CA GLU A 183 13.97 -2.57 17.31
C GLU A 183 12.65 -2.08 16.71
N ASP A 184 12.52 -0.76 16.52
CA ASP A 184 11.31 -0.17 15.95
C ASP A 184 11.15 -0.54 14.47
N ALA A 185 12.27 -0.69 13.73
CA ALA A 185 12.25 -1.16 12.35
C ALA A 185 11.65 -2.57 12.23
N VAL A 186 12.04 -3.51 13.10
CA VAL A 186 11.48 -4.88 13.11
C VAL A 186 9.97 -4.85 13.34
N LEU A 187 9.49 -4.06 14.31
CA LEU A 187 8.05 -3.96 14.59
C LEU A 187 7.26 -3.44 13.39
N LEU A 188 7.77 -2.42 12.68
CA LEU A 188 7.10 -1.91 11.48
C LEU A 188 7.13 -2.91 10.33
N PHE A 189 8.27 -3.56 10.05
CA PHE A 189 8.32 -4.60 9.02
C PHE A 189 7.37 -5.78 9.33
N GLN A 190 7.25 -6.19 10.60
CA GLN A 190 6.31 -7.24 11.02
C GLN A 190 4.83 -6.81 10.92
N SER A 191 4.56 -5.50 10.97
CA SER A 191 3.20 -4.97 10.80
C SER A 191 2.74 -4.99 9.33
N LEU A 192 3.68 -5.09 8.40
CA LEU A 192 3.39 -5.33 6.99
C LEU A 192 2.99 -6.80 6.81
N ASN A 193 2.30 -7.10 5.70
CA ASN A 193 2.20 -8.48 5.26
C ASN A 193 3.62 -9.03 5.11
N THR A 194 3.93 -10.22 5.65
CA THR A 194 5.31 -10.76 5.69
C THR A 194 5.91 -10.92 4.30
N GLU A 195 5.08 -11.06 3.28
CA GLU A 195 5.49 -11.14 1.86
C GLU A 195 5.64 -9.77 1.19
N PHE A 196 5.55 -8.66 1.92
CA PHE A 196 5.70 -7.32 1.35
C PHE A 196 7.18 -7.07 1.00
N GLU A 197 7.48 -7.14 -0.30
CA GLU A 197 8.83 -6.91 -0.84
C GLU A 197 9.88 -7.81 -0.16
N ASN A 198 10.98 -7.25 0.35
CA ASN A 198 12.04 -7.96 1.06
C ASN A 198 11.97 -7.74 2.59
N SER A 199 10.78 -7.52 3.14
CA SER A 199 10.60 -7.22 4.57
C SER A 199 11.18 -8.32 5.46
N ASP A 200 11.00 -9.60 5.11
CA ASP A 200 11.58 -10.73 5.88
C ASP A 200 13.12 -10.69 5.90
N ASP A 201 13.76 -10.44 4.77
CA ASP A 201 15.23 -10.32 4.68
C ASP A 201 15.73 -9.13 5.52
N LEU A 202 14.98 -8.02 5.53
CA LEU A 202 15.30 -6.83 6.31
C LEU A 202 15.06 -7.04 7.81
N ILE A 203 14.04 -7.80 8.19
CA ILE A 203 13.81 -8.23 9.57
C ILE A 203 15.01 -9.07 10.04
N GLU A 204 15.44 -10.05 9.26
CA GLU A 204 16.60 -10.88 9.61
C GLU A 204 17.90 -10.08 9.66
N THR A 205 18.05 -9.09 8.78
CA THR A 205 19.16 -8.14 8.84
C THR A 205 19.13 -7.33 10.13
N CYS A 206 17.97 -6.76 10.50
CA CYS A 206 17.80 -5.99 11.74
C CYS A 206 18.07 -6.86 12.97
N ARG A 207 17.52 -8.09 13.02
CA ARG A 207 17.77 -9.06 14.11
C ARG A 207 19.24 -9.43 14.22
N SER A 208 19.93 -9.63 13.10
CA SER A 208 21.37 -9.90 13.10
C SER A 208 22.16 -8.71 13.64
N ARG A 209 21.74 -7.46 13.35
CA ARG A 209 22.36 -6.25 13.90
C ARG A 209 22.09 -6.07 15.39
N LEU A 210 20.87 -6.38 15.85
CA LEU A 210 20.53 -6.43 17.27
C LEU A 210 21.32 -7.49 18.02
N ALA A 211 21.49 -8.67 17.40
CA ALA A 211 22.26 -9.76 17.96
C ALA A 211 23.75 -9.45 18.14
N VAL A 212 24.30 -8.39 17.53
CA VAL A 212 25.69 -7.94 17.77
C VAL A 212 25.78 -6.67 18.61
N SER A 213 24.63 -6.09 18.98
CA SER A 213 24.60 -4.85 19.76
C SER A 213 24.86 -5.15 21.24
N PRO A 214 25.77 -4.43 21.90
CA PRO A 214 25.99 -4.57 23.34
C PRO A 214 24.82 -4.00 24.15
N VAL A 215 24.26 -4.81 25.06
CA VAL A 215 23.07 -4.44 25.87
C VAL A 215 23.44 -3.45 26.96
N LEU A 216 22.74 -2.32 27.05
CA LEU A 216 22.84 -1.39 28.18
C LEU A 216 22.15 -1.96 29.42
N LEU A 217 22.75 -1.76 30.61
CA LEU A 217 22.17 -2.21 31.88
C LEU A 217 20.74 -1.70 32.10
N ASN A 218 20.50 -0.43 31.80
CA ASN A 218 19.16 0.17 31.95
C ASN A 218 18.14 -0.42 30.97
N SER A 219 18.57 -0.77 29.75
CA SER A 219 17.70 -1.41 28.76
C SER A 219 17.32 -2.81 29.21
N PHE A 220 18.28 -3.60 29.73
CA PHE A 220 18.00 -4.90 30.33
C PHE A 220 16.97 -4.80 31.47
N ILE A 221 17.15 -3.86 32.42
CA ILE A 221 16.20 -3.68 33.53
C ILE A 221 14.81 -3.32 33.02
N LYS A 222 14.74 -2.40 32.04
CA LYS A 222 13.49 -1.96 31.45
C LYS A 222 12.76 -3.12 30.76
N ALA A 223 13.47 -3.86 29.90
CA ALA A 223 12.91 -5.01 29.17
C ALA A 223 12.42 -6.09 30.13
N TYR A 224 13.24 -6.45 31.12
CA TYR A 224 12.87 -7.42 32.15
C TYR A 224 11.60 -7.01 32.89
N ASN A 225 11.50 -5.73 33.27
CA ASN A 225 10.34 -5.22 34.01
C ASN A 225 9.10 -5.02 33.14
N SER A 226 9.24 -4.79 31.83
CA SER A 226 8.08 -4.65 30.94
C SER A 226 7.50 -6.00 30.56
N GLU A 227 8.36 -6.93 30.11
CA GLU A 227 7.92 -8.22 29.55
C GLU A 227 7.24 -9.11 30.59
N TYR A 228 7.74 -9.14 31.82
CA TYR A 228 7.25 -10.07 32.85
C TYR A 228 6.39 -9.39 33.93
N SER A 229 5.98 -8.13 33.69
CA SER A 229 5.16 -7.36 34.63
C SER A 229 3.80 -8.02 34.92
N SER A 230 3.19 -8.66 33.93
CA SER A 230 1.92 -9.37 34.03
C SER A 230 1.98 -10.57 34.99
N GLU A 231 3.16 -11.17 35.15
CA GLU A 231 3.45 -12.25 36.08
C GLU A 231 3.86 -11.75 37.48
N GLY A 232 3.87 -10.43 37.69
CA GLY A 232 4.35 -9.81 38.93
C GLY A 232 5.87 -9.91 39.11
N ILE A 233 6.61 -10.19 38.04
CA ILE A 233 8.07 -10.31 38.05
C ILE A 233 8.68 -8.98 37.67
N ARG A 234 9.57 -8.46 38.55
CA ARG A 234 10.32 -7.23 38.30
C ARG A 234 11.58 -7.17 39.14
N ILE A 235 12.57 -6.43 38.67
CA ILE A 235 13.76 -6.03 39.42
C ILE A 235 13.36 -4.92 40.41
N GLU A 236 13.54 -5.17 41.70
CA GLU A 236 13.03 -4.30 42.78
C GLU A 236 14.11 -3.49 43.50
N ALA A 237 15.33 -4.01 43.63
CA ALA A 237 16.39 -3.37 44.39
C ALA A 237 17.78 -3.77 43.90
N GLY A 238 18.74 -2.85 43.97
CA GLY A 238 20.13 -3.13 43.70
C GLY A 238 21.01 -1.89 43.52
N SER A 239 22.32 -2.10 43.49
CA SER A 239 23.28 -1.08 43.10
C SER A 239 23.55 -1.21 41.60
N THR A 240 23.27 -0.16 40.84
CA THR A 240 23.58 -0.10 39.40
C THR A 240 25.03 0.28 39.13
N GLY A 241 25.78 0.73 40.15
CA GLY A 241 27.12 1.30 39.98
C GLY A 241 27.14 2.54 39.07
N GLU A 242 28.32 3.14 38.91
CA GLU A 242 28.59 4.06 37.78
C GLU A 242 28.96 3.25 36.53
N PRO A 243 28.77 3.77 35.31
CA PRO A 243 29.32 3.16 34.10
C PRO A 243 30.80 2.78 34.28
N GLY A 244 31.17 1.55 33.90
CA GLY A 244 32.50 0.99 34.10
C GLY A 244 32.63 0.16 35.39
N SER A 245 31.56 0.04 36.18
CA SER A 245 31.57 -0.61 37.49
C SER A 245 30.77 -1.91 37.53
N GLN A 246 30.92 -2.64 38.64
CA GLN A 246 30.09 -3.77 38.99
C GLN A 246 28.67 -3.33 39.38
N PHE A 247 27.67 -4.15 39.04
CA PHE A 247 26.30 -4.00 39.50
C PHE A 247 25.79 -5.28 40.18
N ALA A 248 24.79 -5.12 41.05
CA ALA A 248 24.09 -6.21 41.72
C ALA A 248 22.62 -5.85 41.88
N LEU A 249 21.72 -6.66 41.32
CA LEU A 249 20.28 -6.46 41.26
C LEU A 249 19.54 -7.70 41.75
N ARG A 250 18.33 -7.54 42.30
CA ARG A 250 17.42 -8.66 42.59
C ARG A 250 16.03 -8.45 42.00
N ASP A 251 15.41 -9.53 41.55
CA ASP A 251 13.98 -9.55 41.23
C ASP A 251 13.09 -9.93 42.43
N THR A 252 11.77 -9.86 42.22
CA THR A 252 10.74 -10.21 43.22
C THR A 252 10.84 -11.65 43.74
N ARG A 253 11.48 -12.55 42.99
CA ARG A 253 11.71 -13.96 43.38
C ARG A 253 12.99 -14.13 44.18
N GLY A 254 13.77 -13.06 44.36
CA GLY A 254 15.04 -13.07 45.07
C GLY A 254 16.24 -13.48 44.21
N ILE A 255 16.05 -13.67 42.90
CA ILE A 255 17.12 -14.06 41.96
C ILE A 255 18.12 -12.93 41.85
N LEU A 256 19.41 -13.27 41.96
CA LEU A 256 20.49 -12.31 41.99
C LEU A 256 21.12 -12.15 40.61
N PHE A 257 21.12 -10.93 40.08
CA PHE A 257 21.86 -10.58 38.88
C PHE A 257 23.12 -9.80 39.26
N THR A 258 24.30 -10.26 38.85
CA THR A 258 25.55 -9.50 39.05
C THR A 258 26.35 -9.41 37.77
N GLY A 259 27.00 -8.27 37.54
CA GLY A 259 27.76 -8.09 36.30
C GLY A 259 28.66 -6.87 36.31
N LEU A 260 29.23 -6.59 35.15
CA LEU A 260 30.15 -5.49 34.87
C LEU A 260 29.63 -4.70 33.67
N THR A 261 29.67 -3.38 33.78
CA THR A 261 29.47 -2.48 32.63
C THR A 261 30.79 -1.89 32.16
N ASP A 262 30.85 -1.47 30.90
CA ASP A 262 31.90 -0.58 30.42
C ASP A 262 31.57 0.89 30.71
N GLU A 263 32.47 1.80 30.35
CA GLU A 263 32.35 3.25 30.58
C GLU A 263 31.09 3.89 29.97
N PHE A 264 30.39 3.20 29.07
CA PHE A 264 29.15 3.64 28.44
C PHE A 264 27.90 2.96 29.04
N GLY A 265 28.06 2.15 30.08
CA GLY A 265 26.97 1.43 30.75
C GLY A 265 26.55 0.15 30.02
N ARG A 266 27.34 -0.32 29.06
CA ARG A 266 27.08 -1.55 28.30
C ARG A 266 27.55 -2.75 29.11
N ILE A 267 26.71 -3.77 29.23
CA ILE A 267 27.02 -5.01 29.93
C ILE A 267 28.15 -5.70 29.17
N THR A 268 29.26 -5.94 29.85
CA THR A 268 30.38 -6.75 29.33
C THR A 268 30.30 -8.19 29.83
N TYR A 269 29.74 -8.36 31.03
CA TYR A 269 29.52 -9.62 31.69
C TYR A 269 28.33 -9.51 32.63
N ILE A 270 27.47 -10.52 32.66
CA ILE A 270 26.35 -10.61 33.59
C ILE A 270 26.10 -12.06 33.97
N THR A 271 25.71 -12.26 35.22
CA THR A 271 25.33 -13.55 35.78
C THR A 271 23.95 -13.47 36.35
N CYS A 272 23.21 -14.56 36.22
CA CYS A 272 21.98 -14.85 36.93
C CYS A 272 22.28 -15.98 37.91
N ARG A 273 22.11 -15.71 39.21
CA ARG A 273 22.38 -16.65 40.29
C ARG A 273 21.11 -16.97 41.06
N PHE A 274 20.91 -18.26 41.24
CA PHE A 274 19.85 -18.85 42.03
C PHE A 274 20.48 -19.38 43.31
N GLU A 275 20.35 -18.62 44.39
CA GLU A 275 20.82 -19.05 45.71
C GLU A 275 20.01 -20.27 46.19
N PRO A 276 20.56 -21.13 47.06
CA PRO A 276 19.90 -22.36 47.50
C PRO A 276 18.47 -22.12 48.01
N GLU A 277 18.25 -21.06 48.78
CA GLU A 277 16.93 -20.72 49.33
C GLU A 277 15.91 -20.36 48.23
N VAL A 278 16.39 -19.75 47.14
CA VAL A 278 15.56 -19.43 45.97
C VAL A 278 15.23 -20.71 45.21
N LEU A 279 16.22 -21.59 44.98
CA LEU A 279 16.00 -22.87 44.29
C LEU A 279 14.98 -23.74 45.01
N GLU A 280 15.03 -23.80 46.35
CA GLU A 280 14.07 -24.54 47.17
C GLU A 280 12.65 -23.96 47.11
N SER A 281 12.51 -22.67 46.83
CA SER A 281 11.22 -21.98 46.73
C SER A 281 10.55 -22.09 45.35
N LEU A 282 11.31 -22.48 44.32
CA LEU A 282 10.83 -22.57 42.95
C LEU A 282 10.03 -23.86 42.70
N GLU A 283 9.01 -23.78 41.85
CA GLU A 283 8.25 -24.97 41.45
C GLU A 283 9.15 -25.96 40.67
N PRO A 284 8.97 -27.28 40.86
CA PRO A 284 9.73 -28.28 40.11
C PRO A 284 9.65 -28.06 38.59
N GLY A 285 10.82 -27.93 37.94
CA GLY A 285 10.91 -27.71 36.49
C GLY A 285 10.84 -26.24 36.04
N SER A 286 10.61 -25.29 36.96
CA SER A 286 10.53 -23.86 36.59
C SER A 286 11.90 -23.19 36.36
N VAL A 287 13.00 -23.83 36.73
CA VAL A 287 14.37 -23.28 36.58
C VAL A 287 14.67 -22.89 35.14
N SER A 288 14.25 -23.68 34.14
CA SER A 288 14.48 -23.35 32.73
C SER A 288 13.66 -22.15 32.27
N THR A 289 12.41 -22.02 32.70
CA THR A 289 11.57 -20.83 32.44
C THR A 289 12.17 -19.57 33.07
N VAL A 290 12.59 -19.66 34.33
CA VAL A 290 13.21 -18.54 35.04
C VAL A 290 14.52 -18.13 34.39
N ALA A 291 15.35 -19.10 33.99
CA ALA A 291 16.56 -18.88 33.22
C ALA A 291 16.27 -18.26 31.85
N ALA A 292 15.19 -18.67 31.20
CA ALA A 292 14.76 -18.10 29.93
C ALA A 292 14.35 -16.64 30.09
N HIS A 293 13.70 -16.25 31.19
CA HIS A 293 13.36 -14.84 31.43
C HIS A 293 14.61 -13.95 31.43
N PHE A 294 15.69 -14.42 32.05
CA PHE A 294 16.98 -13.74 32.07
C PHE A 294 17.60 -13.62 30.68
N ILE A 295 17.70 -14.72 29.94
CA ILE A 295 18.32 -14.73 28.59
C ILE A 295 17.48 -13.92 27.61
N HIS A 296 16.15 -14.12 27.61
CA HIS A 296 15.22 -13.39 26.76
C HIS A 296 15.25 -11.89 27.07
N ALA A 297 15.30 -11.46 28.33
CA ALA A 297 15.35 -10.03 28.66
C ALA A 297 16.63 -9.33 28.17
N LEU A 298 17.72 -10.08 28.00
CA LEU A 298 18.94 -9.54 27.41
C LEU A 298 18.84 -9.43 25.88
N ASN A 299 17.90 -10.13 25.23
CA ASN A 299 17.74 -10.07 23.79
C ASN A 299 16.32 -10.45 23.30
N THR A 300 15.33 -9.68 23.72
CA THR A 300 13.89 -9.98 23.54
C THR A 300 13.47 -10.03 22.06
N HIS A 301 14.22 -9.36 21.19
CA HIS A 301 13.88 -9.21 19.77
C HIS A 301 14.41 -10.34 18.88
N THR A 302 15.40 -11.10 19.35
CA THR A 302 16.07 -12.14 18.54
C THR A 302 15.62 -13.55 18.88
N CYS A 303 14.95 -13.74 20.02
CA CYS A 303 14.54 -15.05 20.49
C CYS A 303 13.15 -14.97 21.12
N SER A 304 12.26 -15.92 20.83
CA SER A 304 10.99 -16.01 21.55
C SER A 304 11.21 -16.68 22.90
N LEU A 305 10.49 -16.26 23.93
CA LEU A 305 10.60 -16.84 25.26
C LEU A 305 10.36 -18.36 25.25
N ASP A 306 9.40 -18.84 24.47
CA ASP A 306 9.08 -20.27 24.33
C ASP A 306 10.25 -21.05 23.73
N SER A 307 10.86 -20.52 22.66
CA SER A 307 12.03 -21.14 22.02
C SER A 307 13.20 -21.23 22.99
N VAL A 308 13.49 -20.14 23.72
CA VAL A 308 14.58 -20.10 24.70
C VAL A 308 14.32 -21.09 25.84
N THR A 309 13.09 -21.15 26.34
CA THR A 309 12.71 -22.06 27.44
C THR A 309 12.88 -23.52 27.03
N ALA A 310 12.42 -23.89 25.83
CA ALA A 310 12.60 -25.24 25.29
C ALA A 310 14.09 -25.58 25.17
N ASP A 311 14.89 -24.64 24.69
CA ASP A 311 16.33 -24.84 24.49
C ASP A 311 17.10 -24.99 25.81
N ILE A 312 16.84 -24.14 26.81
CA ILE A 312 17.47 -24.25 28.13
C ILE A 312 17.07 -25.57 28.79
N SER A 313 15.79 -25.95 28.69
CA SER A 313 15.31 -27.22 29.26
C SER A 313 16.08 -28.40 28.69
N SER A 314 16.30 -28.42 27.37
CA SER A 314 17.12 -29.44 26.71
C SER A 314 18.57 -29.39 27.20
N TYR A 315 19.15 -28.19 27.28
CA TYR A 315 20.54 -27.95 27.66
C TYR A 315 20.88 -28.41 29.08
N LEU A 316 20.02 -28.08 30.05
CA LEU A 316 20.17 -28.51 31.44
C LEU A 316 20.05 -30.02 31.61
N ASN A 317 19.18 -30.66 30.82
CA ASN A 317 19.04 -32.11 30.82
C ASN A 317 20.25 -32.82 30.19
N ALA A 318 20.95 -32.17 29.25
CA ALA A 318 22.11 -32.72 28.55
C ALA A 318 23.44 -32.53 29.32
N GLY A 319 23.50 -31.60 30.28
CA GLY A 319 24.71 -31.34 31.08
C GLY A 319 25.86 -30.72 30.28
N GLU A 320 25.55 -29.89 29.28
CA GLU A 320 26.52 -29.27 28.37
C GLU A 320 27.13 -27.96 28.92
N ASN A 321 28.27 -27.53 28.35
CA ASN A 321 28.99 -26.29 28.72
C ASN A 321 29.10 -25.30 27.54
N GLY A 322 28.58 -24.07 27.70
CA GLY A 322 28.51 -23.04 26.66
C GLY A 322 27.35 -23.18 25.65
N ARG A 323 26.54 -22.12 25.50
CA ARG A 323 25.56 -21.96 24.42
C ARG A 323 25.42 -20.48 24.04
N LEU A 324 25.34 -20.17 22.76
CA LEU A 324 25.22 -18.79 22.28
C LEU A 324 23.74 -18.39 22.15
N TYR A 325 23.39 -17.24 22.72
CA TYR A 325 22.10 -16.57 22.54
C TYR A 325 22.35 -15.11 22.11
N GLY A 326 22.16 -14.81 20.82
CA GLY A 326 22.56 -13.53 20.24
C GLY A 326 24.07 -13.26 20.41
N CYS A 327 24.42 -12.11 21.00
CA CYS A 327 25.80 -11.68 21.33
C CYS A 327 26.36 -12.31 22.61
N MET A 328 25.62 -13.19 23.29
CA MET A 328 25.95 -13.65 24.63
C MET A 328 26.30 -15.13 24.67
N ASN A 329 27.48 -15.45 25.19
CA ASN A 329 27.83 -16.83 25.53
C ASN A 329 27.31 -17.17 26.91
N VAL A 330 26.41 -18.14 26.97
CA VAL A 330 25.79 -18.65 28.19
C VAL A 330 26.53 -19.89 28.68
N SER A 331 27.06 -19.82 29.90
CA SER A 331 27.68 -20.96 30.59
C SER A 331 26.96 -21.24 31.92
N SER A 332 26.60 -22.50 32.14
CA SER A 332 26.03 -22.99 33.40
C SER A 332 27.12 -23.64 34.23
N LEU A 333 27.36 -23.22 35.49
CA LEU A 333 27.92 -23.99 36.63
C LEU A 333 28.49 -23.09 37.74
N SER A 334 28.22 -23.44 39.01
CA SER A 334 28.98 -23.03 40.19
C SER A 334 29.03 -24.17 41.21
N GLU A 335 29.87 -25.19 40.96
CA GLU A 335 29.98 -26.39 41.82
C GLU A 335 30.39 -26.08 43.27
N ASN A 336 31.00 -24.91 43.52
CA ASN A 336 31.59 -24.54 44.79
C ASN A 336 30.64 -23.83 45.76
N SER A 337 29.46 -23.36 45.31
CA SER A 337 28.57 -22.52 46.11
C SER A 337 27.23 -23.16 46.48
N GLY A 338 26.89 -24.30 45.86
CA GLY A 338 25.53 -24.88 45.96
C GLY A 338 24.46 -24.06 45.22
N ALA A 339 24.85 -22.96 44.57
CA ALA A 339 23.97 -22.12 43.77
C ALA A 339 24.01 -22.54 42.30
N PHE A 340 22.88 -22.38 41.61
CA PHE A 340 22.84 -22.52 40.15
C PHE A 340 23.15 -21.16 39.51
N VAL A 341 24.09 -21.12 38.58
CA VAL A 341 24.59 -19.88 37.97
C VAL A 341 24.60 -20.00 36.46
N ILE A 342 23.98 -19.02 35.80
CA ILE A 342 24.03 -18.80 34.35
C ILE A 342 24.83 -17.54 34.11
N SER A 343 25.88 -17.62 33.31
CA SER A 343 26.75 -16.48 33.01
C SER A 343 26.70 -16.17 31.53
N ALA A 344 26.45 -14.90 31.20
CA ALA A 344 26.48 -14.33 29.85
C ALA A 344 27.67 -13.37 29.71
N GLY A 345 28.49 -13.57 28.68
CA GLY A 345 29.62 -12.68 28.36
C GLY A 345 29.61 -12.24 26.90
N TYR A 346 30.08 -11.01 26.66
CA TYR A 346 30.41 -10.50 25.33
C TYR A 346 31.90 -10.78 25.08
N GLU A 347 32.24 -11.53 24.04
CA GLU A 347 33.65 -11.69 23.64
C GLU A 347 34.25 -10.31 23.34
N LYS A 348 35.44 -10.06 23.88
CA LYS A 348 36.17 -8.80 23.74
C LYS A 348 36.82 -8.65 22.37
#